data_AF-A0A6N7DWG8-F1
#
_entry.id   AF-A0A6N7DWG8-F1
#
_cell.length_a   1.000
_cell.length_b   1.000
_cell.length_c   1.000
_cell.angle_alpha   90.00
_cell.angle_beta   90.00
_cell.angle_gamma   90.00
#
_symmetry.space_group_name_H-M   'P 1'
#
loop_
_entity.id
_entity.type
_entity.pdbx_description
1 polymer ?
#
loop_
_entity_poly.entity_id
_entity_poly.type
_entity_poly.pdbx_seq_one_letter_code
_entity_poly.pdbx_strand_id
1 'polypeptide(L)'
;MLQSPFKRALRNSLLIMFIVGLAVHLQGTTVAASIMSMIYSLIIVFPILWITYRYTHQIREKYEAERQAEERRQSDNTNEAP
;
A
#
# COMPACT_ATOMS: atom_id res chain seq x y z
N MET A 1 12.21 4.07 6.27
CA MET A 1 11.01 4.58 6.97
C MET A 1 9.78 3.89 6.38
N LEU A 2 9.04 3.10 7.15
CA LEU A 2 7.72 2.61 6.71
C LEU A 2 6.84 3.84 6.45
N GLN A 3 6.62 4.19 5.18
CA GLN A 3 5.71 5.28 4.83
C GLN A 3 4.31 4.91 5.32
N SER A 4 3.64 5.86 5.97
CA SER A 4 2.24 5.71 6.39
C SER A 4 1.40 5.09 5.26
N PRO A 5 0.53 4.09 5.57
CA PRO A 5 -0.27 3.39 4.56
C PRO A 5 -1.10 4.37 3.71
N PHE A 6 -1.54 5.48 4.29
CA PHE A 6 -2.20 6.57 3.58
C PHE A 6 -1.30 7.23 2.53
N LYS A 7 -0.08 7.65 2.90
CA LYS A 7 0.86 8.29 1.98
C LYS A 7 1.22 7.35 0.82
N ARG A 8 1.38 6.06 1.11
CA ARG A 8 1.64 5.03 0.09
C ARG A 8 0.46 4.84 -0.86
N ALA A 9 -0.77 4.77 -0.32
CA ALA A 9 -2.00 4.70 -1.12
C ALA A 9 -2.17 5.93 -2.02
N LEU A 10 -1.99 7.12 -1.47
CA LEU A 10 -2.14 8.37 -2.21
C LEU A 10 -1.14 8.48 -3.36
N ARG A 11 0.15 8.23 -3.11
CA ARG A 11 1.18 8.29 -4.17
C ARG A 11 0.88 7.30 -5.30
N ASN A 12 0.55 6.05 -4.95
CA ASN A 12 0.34 5.01 -5.94
C ASN A 12 -0.95 5.22 -6.74
N SER A 13 -2.02 5.70 -6.08
CA SER A 13 -3.27 6.06 -6.77
C SER A 13 -3.09 7.26 -7.70
N LEU A 14 -2.29 8.27 -7.35
CA LEU A 14 -1.97 9.39 -8.25
C LEU A 14 -1.17 8.93 -9.48
N LEU A 15 -0.22 8.02 -9.31
CA LEU A 15 0.52 7.43 -10.43
C LEU A 15 -0.41 6.65 -11.38
N ILE A 16 -1.28 5.81 -10.81
CA ILE A 16 -2.26 5.03 -11.59
C ILE A 16 -3.22 5.97 -12.31
N MET A 17 -3.78 6.96 -11.61
CA MET A 17 -4.63 8.00 -12.19
C MET A 17 -3.97 8.64 -13.41
N PHE A 18 -2.71 9.05 -13.28
CA PHE A 18 -1.98 9.69 -14.37
C PHE A 18 -1.80 8.76 -15.58
N ILE A 19 -1.45 7.50 -15.34
CA ILE A 19 -1.31 6.49 -16.40
C ILE A 19 -2.65 6.25 -17.11
N VAL A 20 -3.75 6.14 -16.36
CA VAL A 20 -5.09 5.96 -16.95
C VAL A 20 -5.49 7.18 -17.79
N GLY A 21 -5.26 8.39 -17.27
CA GLY A 21 -5.53 9.62 -18.02
C GLY A 21 -4.79 9.69 -19.34
N LEU A 22 -3.49 9.39 -19.33
CA LEU A 22 -2.68 9.31 -20.54
C LEU A 22 -3.19 8.23 -21.50
N ALA A 23 -3.50 7.04 -21.01
CA ALA A 23 -4.00 5.95 -21.84
C ALA A 23 -5.32 6.32 -22.54
N VAL A 24 -6.25 6.95 -21.82
CA VAL A 24 -7.54 7.41 -22.39
C VAL A 24 -7.34 8.55 -23.38
N HIS A 25 -6.42 9.48 -23.10
CA HIS A 25 -6.11 10.58 -24.02
C HIS A 25 -5.52 10.07 -25.34
N LEU A 26 -4.60 9.10 -25.27
CA LEU A 26 -3.97 8.50 -26.45
C LEU A 26 -4.92 7.69 -27.33
N GLN A 27 -6.09 7.28 -26.82
CA GLN A 27 -7.14 6.61 -27.61
C GLN A 27 -7.91 7.56 -28.56
N GLY A 28 -7.52 8.84 -28.62
CA GLY A 28 -8.19 9.84 -29.46
C GLY A 28 -9.53 10.32 -28.90
N THR A 29 -9.77 10.10 -27.60
CA THR A 29 -10.97 10.60 -26.91
C THR A 29 -10.81 12.08 -26.53
N THR A 30 -11.88 12.70 -26.04
CA THR A 30 -11.84 14.11 -25.61
C THR A 30 -11.01 14.28 -24.33
N VAL A 31 -10.39 15.45 -24.18
CA VAL A 31 -9.65 15.82 -22.96
C VAL A 31 -10.55 15.70 -21.71
N ALA A 32 -11.84 16.07 -21.84
CA ALA A 32 -12.82 15.94 -20.77
C ALA A 32 -13.04 14.48 -20.35
N ALA A 33 -13.08 13.54 -21.29
CA ALA A 33 -13.20 12.11 -20.99
C ALA A 33 -11.96 11.60 -20.24
N SER A 34 -10.75 11.98 -20.68
CA SER A 34 -9.50 11.64 -19.98
C SER A 34 -9.49 12.14 -18.53
N ILE A 35 -9.85 13.41 -18.29
CA ILE A 35 -9.93 13.98 -16.94
C ILE A 35 -10.97 13.26 -16.08
N MET A 36 -12.14 12.96 -16.63
CA MET A 36 -13.17 12.19 -15.91
C MET A 36 -12.66 10.79 -15.54
N SER A 37 -12.00 10.09 -16.46
CA SER A 37 -11.39 8.78 -16.19
C SER A 37 -10.31 8.85 -15.10
N MET A 38 -9.51 9.93 -15.07
CA MET A 38 -8.55 10.18 -13.99
C MET A 38 -9.26 10.29 -12.63
N ILE A 39 -10.29 11.13 -12.55
CA ILE A 39 -11.04 11.35 -11.31
C ILE A 39 -11.69 10.05 -10.83
N TYR A 40 -12.38 9.32 -11.72
CA TYR A 40 -12.99 8.03 -11.38
C TYR A 40 -11.95 7.01 -10.90
N SER A 41 -10.81 6.92 -11.58
CA SER A 41 -9.72 6.03 -11.18
C SER A 41 -9.20 6.37 -9.79
N LEU A 42 -9.04 7.66 -9.47
CA LEU A 42 -8.59 8.08 -8.16
C LEU A 42 -9.61 7.69 -7.07
N ILE A 43 -10.90 7.98 -7.29
CA ILE A 43 -11.98 7.69 -6.34
C ILE A 43 -12.10 6.19 -6.05
N ILE A 44 -11.86 5.33 -7.04
CA ILE A 44 -11.97 3.87 -6.88
C ILE A 44 -10.67 3.27 -6.32
N VAL A 45 -9.53 3.60 -6.92
CA VAL A 45 -8.25 2.95 -6.60
C VAL A 45 -7.71 3.40 -5.25
N PHE A 46 -7.90 4.66 -4.88
CA PHE A 46 -7.40 5.18 -3.61
C PHE A 46 -7.95 4.42 -2.37
N PRO A 47 -9.28 4.29 -2.16
CA PRO A 47 -9.81 3.59 -0.98
C PRO A 47 -9.42 2.12 -0.98
N ILE A 48 -9.38 1.46 -2.16
CA ILE A 48 -8.92 0.06 -2.28
C ILE A 48 -7.48 -0.05 -1.76
N LEU A 49 -6.56 0.76 -2.30
CA LEU A 49 -5.15 0.73 -1.89
C LEU A 49 -4.96 1.09 -0.42
N TRP A 50 -5.71 2.08 0.09
CA TRP A 50 -5.64 2.47 1.49
C TRP A 50 -6.05 1.32 2.42
N ILE A 51 -7.17 0.66 2.11
CA ILE A 51 -7.65 -0.49 2.87
C ILE A 51 -6.63 -1.62 2.80
N THR A 52 -6.16 -1.99 1.60
CA THR A 52 -5.17 -3.05 1.41
C THR A 52 -3.90 -2.77 2.22
N TYR A 53 -3.32 -1.56 2.12
CA TYR A 53 -2.11 -1.24 2.87
C TYR A 53 -2.33 -1.18 4.38
N ARG A 54 -3.51 -0.77 4.84
CA ARG A 54 -3.86 -0.81 6.27
C ARG A 54 -3.88 -2.25 6.79
N TYR A 55 -4.52 -3.16 6.07
CA TYR A 55 -4.56 -4.57 6.46
C TYR A 55 -3.17 -5.22 6.40
N THR A 56 -2.39 -4.99 5.34
CA THR A 56 -1.03 -5.53 5.24
C THR A 56 -0.13 -5.02 6.37
N HIS A 57 -0.30 -3.77 6.80
CA HIS A 57 0.47 -3.23 7.93
C HIS A 57 0.15 -3.95 9.24
N GLN A 58 -1.14 -4.16 9.55
CA GLN A 58 -1.55 -4.90 10.75
C GLN A 58 -1.04 -6.34 10.75
N ILE A 59 -1.07 -7.00 9.58
CA ILE A 59 -0.57 -8.37 9.47
C ILE A 59 0.93 -8.40 9.72
N ARG A 60 1.70 -7.48 9.13
CA ARG A 60 3.15 -7.40 9.34
C ARG A 60 3.53 -7.15 10.79
N GLU A 61 2.84 -6.25 11.48
CA GLU A 61 3.10 -5.97 12.90
C GLU A 61 2.94 -7.23 13.76
N LYS A 62 1.95 -8.08 13.48
CA LYS A 62 1.76 -9.35 14.18
C LYS A 62 2.94 -10.31 13.95
N TYR A 63 3.34 -10.50 12.70
CA TYR A 63 4.47 -11.38 12.38
C TYR A 63 5.81 -10.87 12.94
N GLU A 64 6.05 -9.55 12.93
CA GLU A 64 7.26 -8.96 13.52
C GLU A 64 7.29 -9.14 15.05
N ALA A 65 6.13 -9.04 15.73
CA ALA A 65 6.03 -9.30 17.17
C ALA A 65 6.25 -10.77 17.54
N GLU A 66 5.71 -11.71 16.76
CA GLU A 66 5.93 -13.15 16.95
C GLU A 66 7.41 -13.53 16.77
N ARG A 67 8.08 -12.98 15.75
CA ARG A 67 9.52 -13.19 15.54
C ARG A 67 10.35 -12.69 16.72
N GLN A 68 10.05 -11.51 17.24
CA GLN A 68 10.76 -10.98 18.41
C GLN A 68 10.50 -11.79 19.67
N ALA A 69 9.31 -12.36 19.82
CA ALA A 69 8.99 -13.25 20.93
C ALA A 69 9.75 -14.58 20.84
N GLU A 70 9.90 -15.15 19.63
CA GLU A 70 10.72 -16.33 19.39
C GLU A 70 12.22 -16.07 19.63
N GLU A 71 12.75 -14.96 19.11
CA GLU A 71 14.15 -14.56 19.33
C GLU A 71 14.44 -14.36 20.82
N ARG A 72 13.52 -13.72 21.57
CA ARG A 72 13.66 -13.57 23.03
C ARG A 72 13.66 -14.93 23.74
N ARG A 73 12.70 -15.82 23.43
CA ARG A 73 12.63 -17.17 24.03
C ARG A 73 13.87 -18.01 23.72
N GLN A 74 14.41 -17.89 22.52
CA GLN A 74 15.60 -18.64 22.12
C GLN A 74 16.87 -18.09 22.79
N SER A 75 16.97 -16.77 22.97
CA SER A 75 18.05 -16.15 23.73
C SER A 75 18.03 -16.57 25.22
N ASP A 76 16.84 -16.69 25.81
CA ASP A 76 16.65 -17.10 27.20
C ASP A 76 17.09 -18.56 27.41
N ASN A 77 16.62 -19.48 26.55
CA ASN A 77 17.03 -20.89 26.58
C ASN A 77 18.53 -21.12 26.33
N THR A 78 19.21 -20.21 25.62
CA THR A 78 20.66 -20.33 25.37
C THR A 78 21.48 -19.90 26.59
N ASN A 79 20.96 -18.99 27.41
CA ASN A 79 21.63 -18.53 28.63
C ASN A 79 21.44 -19.48 29.83
N GLU A 80 20.46 -20.38 29.76
CA GLU A 80 20.22 -21.43 30.77
C GLU A 80 20.90 -22.78 30.42
N ALA A 81 21.56 -22.89 29.28
CA ALA A 81 22.35 -24.07 28.93
C ALA A 81 23.71 -24.04 29.68
N PRO A 82 24.08 -25.11 30.42
CA PRO A 82 25.26 -25.16 31.29
C PRO A 82 26.60 -25.18 30.55
#